data_AF-A0A7S4NAP4-F1
#
_entry.id   AF-A0A7S4NAP4-F1
#
_cell.length_a   1.000
_cell.length_b   1.000
_cell.length_c   1.000
_cell.angle_alpha   90.00
_cell.angle_beta   90.00
_cell.angle_gamma   90.00
#
_symmetry.space_group_name_H-M   'P 1'
#
loop_
_entity.id
_entity.type
_entity.pdbx_description
1 polymer ?
#
loop_
_entity_poly.entity_id
_entity_poly.type
_entity_poly.pdbx_seq_one_letter_code
_entity_poly.pdbx_strand_id
1 'polypeptide(L)'
;MDVINLQEELDKRLQQRQARETGICPVREELYSQTFDELIRQVTINCAERGLLLLRVRDEIRMTIAAYQTLYESSVAFGMRKALQAEQGKSDLENRIVQLESEKKDLERQIQDLKVVMQHCY
;
A
#
# COMPACT_ATOMS: atom_id res chain seq x y z
N MET A 1 25.80 27.77 -17.28
CA MET A 1 26.06 26.41 -16.78
C MET A 1 25.94 25.49 -17.98
N ASP A 2 26.98 24.74 -18.30
CA ASP A 2 26.92 23.72 -19.35
C ASP A 2 26.23 22.45 -18.80
N VAL A 3 25.63 21.64 -19.67
CA VAL A 3 24.94 20.38 -19.33
C VAL A 3 25.86 19.41 -18.60
N ILE A 4 27.16 19.42 -18.93
CA ILE A 4 28.18 18.60 -18.25
C ILE A 4 28.26 18.96 -16.77
N ASN A 5 28.36 20.25 -16.43
CA ASN A 5 28.44 20.69 -15.04
C ASN A 5 27.16 20.36 -14.26
N LEU A 6 26.00 20.39 -14.93
CA LEU A 6 24.72 20.02 -14.32
C LEU A 6 24.68 18.53 -13.98
N GLN A 7 25.21 17.67 -14.87
CA GLN A 7 25.34 16.24 -14.61
C GLN A 7 26.30 15.96 -13.44
N GLU A 8 27.49 16.54 -13.45
CA GLU A 8 28.49 16.33 -12.38
C GLU A 8 27.94 16.75 -11.00
N GLU A 9 27.22 17.87 -10.93
CA GLU A 9 26.59 18.34 -9.70
C GLU A 9 25.44 17.41 -9.26
N LEU A 10 24.65 16.88 -10.19
CA LEU A 10 23.61 15.89 -9.89
C LEU A 10 24.24 14.61 -9.31
N ASP A 11 25.26 14.07 -9.97
CA ASP A 11 25.94 12.83 -9.55
C ASP A 11 26.56 13.00 -8.16
N LYS A 12 27.23 14.13 -7.92
CA LYS A 12 27.77 14.50 -6.61
C LYS A 12 26.68 14.56 -5.54
N ARG A 13 25.54 15.20 -5.81
CA ARG A 13 24.42 15.30 -4.86
C ARG A 13 23.77 13.95 -4.58
N LEU A 14 23.60 13.11 -5.60
CA LEU A 14 23.07 11.75 -5.45
C LEU A 14 23.97 10.93 -4.51
N GLN A 15 25.29 11.00 -4.70
CA GLN A 15 26.25 10.31 -3.84
C GLN A 15 26.27 10.88 -2.42
N GLN A 16 26.34 12.21 -2.27
CA GLN A 16 26.39 12.88 -0.97
C GLN A 16 25.13 12.62 -0.13
N ARG A 17 23.96 12.58 -0.76
CA ARG A 17 22.68 12.30 -0.09
C ARG A 17 22.35 10.81 -0.06
N GLN A 18 23.27 9.93 -0.47
CA GLN A 18 23.12 8.47 -0.46
C GLN A 18 21.81 8.01 -1.11
N ALA A 19 21.48 8.58 -2.26
CA ALA A 19 20.30 8.20 -3.01
C ALA A 19 20.37 6.73 -3.42
N ARG A 20 19.27 5.99 -3.29
CA ARG A 20 19.23 4.58 -3.70
C ARG A 20 19.25 4.47 -5.21
N GLU A 21 20.03 3.53 -5.73
CA GLU A 21 20.11 3.23 -7.16
C GLU A 21 18.90 2.44 -7.68
N THR A 22 18.18 1.74 -6.81
CA THR A 22 17.02 0.92 -7.18
C THR A 22 15.83 1.18 -6.25
N GLY A 23 14.63 0.90 -6.75
CA GLY A 23 13.39 1.14 -6.04
C GLY A 23 13.01 2.62 -5.90
N ILE A 24 11.95 2.87 -5.12
CA ILE A 24 11.46 4.23 -4.85
C ILE A 24 12.44 4.91 -3.88
N CYS A 25 12.89 6.11 -4.25
CA CYS A 25 13.82 6.90 -3.45
C CYS A 25 13.44 8.39 -3.52
N PRO A 26 12.98 9.00 -2.41
CA PRO A 26 12.50 10.38 -2.41
C PRO A 26 13.63 11.39 -2.68
N VAL A 27 14.83 11.12 -2.18
CA VAL A 27 16.02 11.95 -2.45
C VAL A 27 16.34 11.97 -3.94
N ARG A 28 16.29 10.80 -4.59
CA ARG A 28 16.54 10.69 -6.02
C ARG A 28 15.46 11.43 -6.80
N GLU A 29 14.19 11.17 -6.50
CA GLU A 29 13.05 11.85 -7.12
C GLU A 29 13.18 13.38 -7.04
N GLU A 30 13.50 13.91 -5.85
CA GLU A 30 13.71 15.34 -5.63
C GLU A 30 14.84 15.89 -6.52
N LEU A 31 16.01 15.24 -6.52
CA LEU A 31 17.18 15.70 -7.28
C LEU A 31 16.94 15.65 -8.80
N TYR A 32 16.32 14.58 -9.30
CA TYR A 32 15.95 14.50 -10.72
C TYR A 32 14.89 15.54 -11.10
N SER A 33 13.93 15.81 -10.21
CA SER A 33 12.90 16.85 -10.42
C SER A 33 13.55 18.23 -10.57
N GLN A 34 14.48 18.59 -9.67
CA GLN A 34 15.23 19.85 -9.74
C GLN A 34 16.07 19.95 -11.02
N THR A 35 16.79 18.88 -11.39
CA THR A 35 17.59 18.84 -12.61
C THR A 35 16.72 18.98 -13.86
N PHE A 36 15.56 18.34 -13.89
CA PHE A 36 14.65 18.43 -15.02
C PHE A 36 14.04 19.83 -15.15
N ASP A 37 13.75 20.51 -14.04
CA ASP A 37 13.31 21.90 -14.04
C ASP A 37 14.40 22.84 -14.61
N GLU A 38 15.68 22.60 -14.28
CA GLU A 38 16.80 23.34 -14.86
C GLU A 38 16.99 23.04 -16.36
N LEU A 39 16.80 21.79 -16.80
CA LEU A 39 16.80 21.44 -18.23
C LEU A 39 15.67 22.16 -18.98
N ILE A 40 14.46 22.20 -18.42
CA ILE A 40 13.34 22.96 -18.99
C ILE A 40 13.71 24.44 -19.09
N ARG A 41 14.31 25.03 -18.06
CA ARG A 41 14.77 26.42 -18.08
C ARG A 41 15.76 26.67 -19.22
N GLN A 42 16.78 25.82 -19.36
CA GLN A 42 17.79 25.95 -20.43
C GLN A 42 17.19 25.78 -21.83
N VAL A 43 16.31 24.80 -22.03
CA VAL A 43 15.61 24.59 -23.31
C VAL A 43 14.70 25.77 -23.63
N THR A 44 14.02 26.33 -22.62
CA THR A 44 13.13 27.50 -22.79
C THR A 44 13.89 28.74 -23.27
N ILE A 45 15.11 28.96 -22.77
CA ILE A 45 15.99 30.05 -23.24
C ILE A 45 16.33 29.87 -24.72
N ASN A 46 16.56 28.63 -25.17
CA ASN A 46 16.86 28.34 -26.57
C ASN A 46 15.62 28.42 -27.48
N CYS A 47 14.47 27.92 -27.00
CA CYS A 47 13.19 27.92 -27.71
C CYS A 47 12.05 27.72 -26.71
N ALA A 48 11.24 28.76 -26.53
CA ALA A 48 10.20 28.79 -25.50
C ALA A 48 9.13 27.72 -25.73
N GLU A 49 8.79 27.42 -26.99
CA GLU A 49 7.79 26.42 -27.37
C GLU A 49 8.22 25.02 -26.95
N ARG A 50 9.51 24.68 -27.12
CA ARG A 50 10.07 23.40 -26.67
C ARG A 50 10.07 23.31 -25.14
N GLY A 51 10.40 24.41 -24.47
CA GLY A 51 10.31 24.51 -23.01
C GLY A 51 8.88 24.24 -22.51
N LEU A 52 7.89 24.87 -23.14
CA LEU A 52 6.47 24.67 -22.83
C LEU A 52 6.00 23.23 -23.06
N LEU A 53 6.47 22.58 -24.12
CA LEU A 53 6.15 21.16 -24.36
C LEU A 53 6.73 20.26 -23.26
N LEU A 54 8.01 20.44 -22.89
CA LEU A 54 8.63 19.68 -21.81
C LEU A 54 7.94 19.91 -20.46
N LEU A 55 7.52 21.15 -20.19
CA LEU A 55 6.74 21.50 -19.01
C LEU A 55 5.43 20.70 -18.93
N ARG A 56 4.69 20.60 -20.04
CA ARG A 56 3.43 19.83 -20.10
C ARG A 56 3.67 18.33 -19.90
N VAL A 57 4.70 17.77 -20.54
CA VAL A 57 5.06 16.35 -20.37
C VAL A 57 5.43 16.06 -18.90
N ARG A 58 6.19 16.96 -18.26
CA ARG A 58 6.52 16.85 -16.83
C ARG A 58 5.26 16.78 -15.97
N ASP A 59 4.33 17.70 -16.21
CA ASP A 59 3.12 17.81 -15.39
C ASP A 59 2.19 16.61 -15.59
N GLU A 60 2.09 16.08 -16.82
CA GLU A 60 1.36 14.84 -17.12
C GLU A 60 1.97 13.62 -16.39
N ILE A 61 3.30 13.48 -16.39
CA ILE A 61 3.98 12.40 -15.66
C ILE A 61 3.75 12.53 -14.16
N ARG A 62 3.82 13.74 -13.60
CA ARG A 62 3.54 13.99 -12.16
C ARG A 62 2.10 13.61 -11.81
N MET A 63 1.12 13.98 -12.64
CA MET A 63 -0.28 13.59 -12.45
C MET A 63 -0.44 12.06 -12.49
N THR A 64 0.23 11.39 -13.44
CA THR A 64 0.19 9.93 -13.58
C THR A 64 0.77 9.23 -12.36
N ILE A 65 1.92 9.69 -11.84
CA ILE A 65 2.53 9.15 -10.62
C ILE A 65 1.60 9.32 -9.42
N ALA A 66 0.99 10.50 -9.25
CA ALA A 66 0.04 10.76 -8.16
C ALA A 66 -1.18 9.83 -8.22
N ALA A 67 -1.70 9.55 -9.42
CA ALA A 67 -2.78 8.60 -9.62
C ALA A 67 -2.36 7.17 -9.22
N TYR A 68 -1.16 6.74 -9.59
CA TYR A 68 -0.63 5.44 -9.18
C TYR A 68 -0.42 5.35 -7.66
N GLN A 69 0.08 6.41 -7.01
CA GLN A 69 0.22 6.46 -5.55
C GLN A 69 -1.14 6.29 -4.87
N THR A 70 -2.15 7.05 -5.32
CA THR A 70 -3.53 6.95 -4.79
C THR A 70 -4.10 5.54 -4.95
N LEU A 71 -3.88 4.91 -6.12
CA LEU A 71 -4.34 3.55 -6.39
C LEU A 71 -3.63 2.53 -5.50
N TYR A 72 -2.32 2.69 -5.29
CA TYR A 72 -1.52 1.82 -4.43
C TYR A 72 -1.97 1.91 -2.97
N GLU A 73 -2.12 3.13 -2.44
CA GLU A 73 -2.64 3.37 -1.08
C GLU A 73 -4.03 2.75 -0.89
N SER A 74 -4.92 2.94 -1.87
CA SER A 74 -6.26 2.34 -1.86
C SER A 74 -6.21 0.81 -1.85
N SER A 75 -5.29 0.22 -2.62
CA SER A 75 -5.11 -1.23 -2.71
C SER A 75 -4.58 -1.81 -1.38
N VAL A 76 -3.61 -1.15 -0.76
CA VAL A 76 -3.08 -1.53 0.56
C VAL A 76 -4.19 -1.46 1.62
N ALA A 77 -4.96 -0.37 1.65
CA ALA A 77 -6.08 -0.19 2.58
C ALA A 77 -7.18 -1.24 2.37
N PHE A 78 -7.46 -1.63 1.14
CA PHE A 78 -8.38 -2.73 0.85
C PHE A 78 -7.85 -4.07 1.40
N GLY A 79 -6.58 -4.39 1.15
CA GLY A 79 -5.95 -5.60 1.66
C GLY A 79 -6.00 -5.70 3.19
N MET A 80 -5.66 -4.62 3.89
CA MET A 80 -5.73 -4.55 5.36
C MET A 80 -7.15 -4.79 5.88
N ARG A 81 -8.16 -4.14 5.27
CA ARG A 81 -9.57 -4.34 5.66
C ARG A 81 -10.01 -5.78 5.48
N LYS A 82 -9.59 -6.44 4.39
CA LYS A 82 -9.94 -7.84 4.14
C LYS A 82 -9.26 -8.79 5.13
N ALA A 83 -8.00 -8.54 5.48
CA ALA A 83 -7.31 -9.30 6.52
C ALA A 83 -8.02 -9.19 7.88
N LEU A 84 -8.40 -7.96 8.27
CA LEU A 84 -9.12 -7.72 9.52
C LEU A 84 -10.51 -8.40 9.54
N GLN A 85 -11.25 -8.31 8.43
CA GLN A 85 -12.55 -9.00 8.29
C GLN A 85 -12.41 -10.52 8.43
N ALA A 86 -11.35 -11.10 7.87
CA ALA A 86 -11.11 -12.53 7.97
C ALA A 86 -10.79 -12.97 9.42
N GLU A 87 -9.94 -12.21 10.12
CA GLU A 87 -9.63 -12.48 11.54
C GLU A 87 -10.87 -12.37 12.42
N GLN A 88 -11.69 -11.33 12.23
CA GLN A 88 -12.93 -11.17 12.99
C GLN A 88 -13.91 -12.32 12.71
N GLY A 89 -14.13 -12.66 11.44
CA GLY A 89 -15.02 -13.76 11.07
C GLY A 89 -14.55 -15.11 11.61
N LYS A 90 -13.23 -15.34 11.67
CA LYS A 90 -12.66 -16.54 12.30
C LYS A 90 -12.96 -16.58 13.79
N SER A 91 -12.73 -15.48 14.51
CA SER A 91 -13.02 -15.41 15.95
C SER A 91 -14.51 -15.64 16.25
N ASP A 92 -15.40 -15.07 15.44
CA ASP A 92 -16.85 -15.28 15.59
C ASP A 92 -17.25 -16.75 15.42
N LEU A 93 -16.65 -17.44 14.44
CA LEU A 93 -16.86 -18.87 14.21
C LEU A 93 -16.31 -19.73 15.35
N GLU A 94 -15.12 -19.41 15.87
CA GLU A 94 -14.52 -20.10 17.01
C GLU A 94 -15.42 -19.98 18.26
N ASN A 95 -15.93 -18.77 18.53
CA ASN A 95 -16.88 -18.54 19.62
C ASN A 95 -18.17 -19.37 19.43
N ARG A 96 -18.67 -19.47 18.20
CA ARG A 96 -19.86 -20.26 17.88
C ARG A 96 -19.62 -21.76 18.06
N ILE A 97 -18.44 -22.27 17.71
CA ILE A 97 -18.05 -23.66 17.96
C ILE A 97 -18.10 -23.96 19.46
N VAL A 98 -17.45 -23.13 20.28
CA VAL A 98 -17.43 -23.31 21.74
C VAL A 98 -18.84 -23.32 22.33
N GLN A 99 -19.70 -22.41 21.88
CA GLN A 99 -21.10 -22.38 22.32
C GLN A 99 -21.85 -23.67 21.95
N LEU A 100 -21.76 -24.11 20.69
CA LEU A 100 -22.44 -25.31 20.21
C LEU A 100 -21.92 -26.59 20.88
N GLU A 101 -20.63 -26.67 21.18
CA GLU A 101 -20.05 -27.80 21.93
C GLU A 101 -20.59 -27.87 23.36
N SER A 102 -20.75 -26.71 24.03
CA SER A 102 -21.38 -26.65 25.35
C SER A 102 -22.85 -27.10 25.29
N GLU A 103 -23.63 -26.56 24.35
CA GLU A 103 -25.05 -26.89 24.18
C GLU A 103 -25.24 -28.38 23.88
N LYS A 104 -24.40 -28.96 23.01
CA LYS A 104 -24.41 -30.40 22.71
C LYS A 104 -24.18 -31.23 23.97
N LYS A 105 -23.16 -30.88 24.76
CA LYS A 105 -22.82 -31.61 25.99
C LYS A 105 -23.95 -31.57 27.03
N ASP A 106 -24.62 -30.44 27.15
CA ASP A 106 -25.76 -30.29 28.06
C ASP A 106 -26.97 -31.10 27.59
N LEU A 107 -27.26 -31.12 26.29
CA LEU A 107 -28.31 -31.97 25.70
C LEU A 107 -28.00 -33.46 25.86
N GLU A 108 -26.74 -33.88 25.68
CA GLU A 108 -26.32 -35.27 25.89
C GLU A 108 -26.51 -35.71 27.34
N ARG A 109 -26.23 -34.83 28.32
CA ARG A 109 -26.52 -35.08 29.74
C ARG A 109 -28.01 -35.24 30.00
N GLN A 110 -28.84 -34.33 29.48
CA GLN A 110 -30.29 -34.41 29.62
C GLN A 110 -30.86 -35.72 29.05
N ILE A 111 -30.36 -36.16 27.89
CA ILE A 111 -30.73 -37.45 27.29
C ILE A 111 -30.34 -38.61 28.21
N GLN A 112 -29.14 -38.57 28.79
CA GLN A 112 -28.67 -39.62 29.68
C GLN A 112 -29.52 -39.71 30.95
N ASP A 113 -29.85 -38.57 31.57
CA ASP A 113 -30.68 -38.51 32.77
C ASP A 113 -32.10 -39.05 32.49
N LEU A 114 -32.70 -38.64 31.36
CA LEU A 114 -34.02 -39.13 30.94
C LEU A 114 -34.03 -40.65 30.69
N LYS A 115 -32.96 -41.20 30.09
CA LYS A 115 -32.83 -42.65 29.90
C LYS A 115 -32.78 -43.41 31.23
N VAL A 116 -32.06 -42.88 32.22
CA VAL A 116 -31.99 -43.48 33.56
C VAL A 116 -33.37 -43.47 34.23
N VAL A 117 -34.09 -42.34 34.15
CA VAL A 117 -35.46 -42.23 34.69
C VAL A 117 -36.39 -43.24 34.02
N MET A 118 -36.34 -43.38 32.69
CA MET A 118 -37.17 -44.36 31.97
C MET A 118 -36.86 -45.81 32.38
N GLN A 119 -35.59 -46.15 32.63
CA GLN A 119 -35.20 -47.50 33.07
C GLN A 119 -35.64 -47.82 34.50
N HIS A 120 -35.88 -46.83 35.35
CA HIS A 120 -36.39 -47.04 36.72
C HIS A 120 -37.92 -47.09 36.81
N CYS A 121 -38.64 -46.72 35.74
CA CYS A 121 -40.10 -46.76 35.69
C CYS A 121 -40.68 -48.03 35.04
N TYR A 122 -39.84 -48.98 34.62
CA TYR A 122 -40.21 -50.34 34.18
C TYR A 122 -39.69 -51.37 35.18
#